data_AF-A0A2Z5EN09-F1
#
_entry.id   AF-A0A2Z5EN09-F1
#
_cell.length_a   1.000
_cell.length_b   1.000
_cell.length_c   1.000
_cell.angle_alpha   90.00
_cell.angle_beta   90.00
_cell.angle_gamma   90.00
#
_symmetry.space_group_name_H-M   'P 1'
#
loop_
_entity.id
_entity.type
_entity.pdbx_description
1 polymer ?
#
loop_
_entity_poly.entity_id
_entity_poly.type
_entity_poly.pdbx_seq_one_letter_code
_entity_poly.pdbx_strand_id
1 'polypeptide(L)'
;ECAVKSNIKSLPGVMTIRGCAYAGSKGVVWGPIKDMVHISHGPVGCGQYSWAARRNYYVGTTGIDSFVTLQFTSDFQEKDIVFGGDKKLIKIIDEIQELFPLNKG
;
A
#
# COMPACT_ATOMS: atom_id res chain seq x y z
N GLU A 1 -36.16 13.56 17.04
CA GLU A 1 -35.21 12.53 17.52
C GLU A 1 -33.81 12.87 17.04
N CYS A 2 -32.88 13.13 17.96
CA CYS A 2 -31.47 13.41 17.64
C CYS A 2 -30.72 12.07 17.59
N ALA A 3 -30.82 11.36 16.46
CA ALA A 3 -30.11 10.10 16.27
C ALA A 3 -28.65 10.36 15.88
N VAL A 4 -27.71 9.70 16.56
CA VAL A 4 -26.28 9.72 16.18
C VAL A 4 -26.15 9.07 14.80
N LYS A 5 -25.67 9.82 13.80
CA LYS A 5 -25.43 9.32 12.44
C LYS A 5 -23.98 8.89 12.29
N SER A 6 -23.75 7.59 12.05
CA SER A 6 -22.43 7.01 11.76
C SER A 6 -22.16 6.95 10.25
N ASN A 7 -20.92 6.66 9.85
CA ASN A 7 -20.49 6.56 8.44
C ASN A 7 -20.81 7.79 7.56
N ILE A 8 -20.81 8.98 8.15
CA ILE A 8 -20.91 10.26 7.43
C ILE A 8 -19.53 10.84 7.16
N LYS A 9 -19.39 11.74 6.18
CA LYS A 9 -18.13 12.45 5.86
C LYS A 9 -17.62 13.25 7.07
N SER A 10 -16.30 13.32 7.24
CA SER A 10 -15.71 14.16 8.28
C SER A 10 -15.92 15.63 7.96
N LEU A 11 -16.14 16.46 8.99
CA LEU A 11 -16.15 17.91 8.83
C LEU A 11 -14.73 18.41 8.52
N PRO A 12 -14.53 19.34 7.57
CA PRO A 12 -13.22 19.92 7.29
C PRO A 12 -12.65 20.69 8.50
N GLY A 13 -11.34 20.60 8.74
CA GLY A 13 -10.63 21.42 9.74
C GLY A 13 -10.73 20.94 11.21
N VAL A 14 -11.41 19.84 11.49
CA VAL A 14 -11.66 19.38 12.89
C VAL A 14 -10.62 18.39 13.44
N MET A 15 -9.46 18.24 12.80
CA MET A 15 -8.43 17.24 13.15
C MET A 15 -9.02 15.84 13.38
N THR A 16 -9.71 15.31 12.38
CA THR A 16 -10.31 13.98 12.45
C THR A 16 -9.25 12.89 12.63
N ILE A 17 -9.56 11.85 13.42
CA ILE A 17 -8.68 10.69 13.66
C ILE A 17 -8.85 9.62 12.56
N ARG A 18 -9.64 9.90 11.51
CA ARG A 18 -9.87 8.96 10.41
C ARG A 18 -8.66 8.85 9.49
N GLY A 19 -8.44 7.65 8.94
CA GLY A 19 -7.54 7.42 7.81
C GLY A 19 -8.23 7.53 6.46
N CYS A 20 -7.65 6.90 5.44
CA CYS A 20 -8.17 6.85 4.07
C CYS A 20 -8.45 5.39 3.62
N ALA A 21 -9.09 5.23 2.45
CA ALA A 21 -9.38 3.92 1.88
C ALA A 21 -8.12 3.07 1.63
N TYR A 22 -7.01 3.69 1.22
CA TYR A 22 -5.71 2.99 1.05
C TYR A 22 -5.20 2.39 2.36
N ALA A 23 -5.31 3.12 3.48
CA ALA A 23 -4.92 2.60 4.78
C ALA A 23 -5.76 1.36 5.14
N GLY A 24 -7.06 1.37 4.83
CA GLY A 24 -7.96 0.23 5.02
C GLY A 24 -7.68 -0.95 4.08
N SER A 25 -7.38 -0.71 2.81
CA SER A 25 -7.08 -1.79 1.86
C SER A 25 -5.67 -2.34 2.06
N LYS A 26 -4.64 -1.55 1.77
CA LYS A 26 -3.23 -1.96 1.81
C LYS A 26 -2.75 -2.14 3.24
N GLY A 27 -2.98 -1.15 4.10
CA GLY A 27 -2.43 -1.17 5.47
C GLY A 27 -3.06 -2.21 6.39
N VAL A 28 -4.33 -2.58 6.16
CA VAL A 28 -5.07 -3.47 7.06
C VAL A 28 -5.34 -4.85 6.44
N VAL A 29 -5.91 -4.92 5.24
CA VAL A 29 -6.41 -6.18 4.66
C VAL A 29 -5.34 -6.90 3.84
N TRP A 30 -4.74 -6.20 2.87
CA TRP A 30 -3.83 -6.82 1.90
C TRP A 30 -2.40 -6.98 2.42
N GLY A 31 -1.84 -5.95 3.06
CA GLY A 31 -0.46 -5.93 3.54
C GLY A 31 -0.04 -7.12 4.43
N PRO A 32 -0.91 -7.71 5.27
CA PRO A 32 -0.57 -8.91 6.05
C PRO A 32 -0.42 -10.21 5.26
N ILE A 33 -0.82 -10.27 3.98
CA ILE A 33 -0.65 -11.49 3.18
C ILE A 33 0.82 -11.60 2.81
N LYS A 34 1.50 -12.57 3.44
CA LYS A 34 2.96 -12.58 3.54
C LYS A 34 3.69 -12.97 2.26
N ASP A 35 3.13 -13.86 1.46
CA ASP A 35 3.73 -14.43 0.26
C ASP A 35 3.34 -13.71 -1.03
N MET A 36 2.72 -12.52 -0.92
CA MET A 36 2.42 -11.63 -2.04
C MET A 36 3.15 -10.30 -1.93
N VAL A 37 3.47 -9.71 -3.08
CA VAL A 37 4.11 -8.39 -3.18
C VAL A 37 3.05 -7.31 -3.36
N HIS A 38 2.90 -6.44 -2.35
CA HIS A 38 1.91 -5.37 -2.36
C HIS A 38 2.50 -4.06 -2.88
N ILE A 39 2.24 -3.72 -4.14
CA ILE A 39 2.70 -2.47 -4.75
C ILE A 39 1.83 -1.29 -4.30
N SER A 40 2.44 -0.32 -3.62
CA SER A 40 1.83 0.99 -3.36
C SER A 40 1.95 1.85 -4.61
N HIS A 41 0.99 1.75 -5.51
CA HIS A 41 1.03 2.45 -6.79
C HIS A 41 0.68 3.94 -6.64
N GLY A 42 1.68 4.81 -6.81
CA GLY A 42 1.56 6.26 -6.66
C GLY A 42 2.87 6.90 -6.18
N PRO A 43 2.82 8.11 -5.61
CA PRO A 43 3.97 8.77 -5.00
C PRO A 43 4.49 8.04 -3.76
N VAL A 44 5.74 8.30 -3.36
CA VAL A 44 6.44 7.57 -2.27
C VAL A 44 5.74 7.61 -0.89
N GLY A 45 5.02 8.68 -0.57
CA GLY A 45 4.56 8.96 0.80
C GLY A 45 3.67 7.88 1.43
N CYS A 46 2.64 7.41 0.71
CA CYS A 46 1.68 6.43 1.25
C CYS A 46 2.36 5.12 1.68
N GLY A 47 3.30 4.63 0.85
CA GLY A 47 4.09 3.44 1.15
C GLY A 47 4.98 3.67 2.37
N GLN A 48 5.68 4.80 2.43
CA GLN A 48 6.62 5.14 3.49
C GLN A 48 5.96 5.21 4.87
N TYR A 49 4.85 5.94 4.99
CA TYR A 49 4.17 6.09 6.28
C TYR A 49 3.44 4.82 6.74
N SER A 50 3.14 3.90 5.81
CA SER A 50 2.53 2.61 6.14
C SER A 50 3.54 1.47 6.25
N TRP A 51 4.84 1.75 6.10
CA TRP A 51 5.88 0.73 6.12
C TRP A 51 6.12 0.21 7.53
N ALA A 52 5.74 -1.05 7.78
CA ALA A 52 5.89 -1.74 9.05
C ALA A 52 5.26 -1.03 10.27
N ALA A 53 4.40 -0.02 10.04
CA ALA A 53 3.74 0.74 11.11
C ALA A 53 2.66 -0.09 11.84
N ARG A 54 2.07 -1.09 11.15
CA ARG A 54 1.10 -2.02 11.73
C ARG A 54 1.79 -3.33 12.10
N ARG A 55 1.52 -3.82 13.32
CA ARG A 55 2.15 -5.03 13.91
C ARG A 55 1.44 -6.33 13.49
N ASN A 56 1.24 -6.53 12.20
CA ASN A 56 0.74 -7.80 11.67
C ASN A 56 1.89 -8.81 11.54
N TYR A 57 2.06 -9.62 12.58
CA TYR A 57 3.13 -10.61 12.66
C TYR A 57 2.97 -11.72 11.63
N TYR A 58 4.10 -12.27 11.18
CA TYR A 58 4.16 -13.37 10.23
C TYR A 58 5.41 -14.20 10.52
N VAL A 59 5.44 -15.41 9.97
CA VAL A 59 6.61 -16.29 9.98
C VAL A 59 7.05 -16.50 8.53
N GLY A 60 8.32 -16.21 8.26
CA GLY A 60 8.98 -16.33 6.97
C GLY A 60 10.27 -15.51 6.93
N THR A 61 10.99 -15.59 5.83
CA THR A 61 12.24 -14.87 5.57
C THR A 61 11.98 -13.64 4.70
N THR A 62 11.98 -12.47 5.33
CA THR A 62 11.68 -11.20 4.67
C THR A 62 12.58 -10.95 3.45
N GLY A 63 11.97 -10.69 2.29
CA GLY A 63 12.67 -10.46 1.03
C GLY A 63 12.99 -11.72 0.24
N ILE A 64 12.70 -12.91 0.78
CA ILE A 64 12.84 -14.20 0.07
C ILE A 64 11.45 -14.78 -0.20
N ASP A 65 10.77 -15.28 0.83
CA ASP A 65 9.44 -15.92 0.74
C ASP A 65 8.34 -15.12 1.44
N SER A 66 8.69 -13.99 2.08
CA SER A 66 7.76 -13.11 2.77
C SER A 66 8.07 -11.64 2.53
N PHE A 67 7.04 -10.81 2.35
CA PHE A 67 7.19 -9.43 1.86
C PHE A 67 6.46 -8.38 2.72
N VAL A 68 5.84 -8.78 3.83
CA VAL A 68 4.97 -7.93 4.68
C VAL A 68 5.63 -6.63 5.14
N THR A 69 6.88 -6.68 5.59
CA THR A 69 7.61 -5.52 6.12
C THR A 69 8.53 -4.90 5.08
N LEU A 70 8.24 -5.08 3.79
CA LEU A 70 8.91 -4.37 2.71
C LEU A 70 7.96 -3.34 2.10
N GLN A 71 8.54 -2.30 1.51
CA GLN A 71 7.80 -1.29 0.79
C GLN A 71 8.10 -1.40 -0.70
N PHE A 72 7.11 -1.86 -1.44
CA PHE A 72 7.08 -1.76 -2.90
C PHE A 72 6.24 -0.55 -3.29
N THR A 73 6.80 0.32 -4.12
CA THR A 73 6.11 1.52 -4.61
C THR A 73 6.54 1.80 -6.03
N SER A 74 5.64 2.38 -6.82
CA SER A 74 5.97 2.84 -8.16
C SER A 74 6.58 4.23 -8.18
N ASP A 75 6.71 4.89 -7.03
CA ASP A 75 7.33 6.22 -6.83
C ASP A 75 7.07 7.19 -7.99
N PHE A 76 5.82 7.64 -8.11
CA PHE A 76 5.41 8.52 -9.19
C PHE A 76 6.18 9.83 -9.17
N GLN A 77 6.76 10.15 -10.32
CA GLN A 77 7.35 11.43 -10.63
C GLN A 77 6.36 12.27 -11.46
N GLU A 78 6.63 13.56 -11.64
CA GLU A 78 5.73 14.46 -12.37
C GLU A 78 5.39 13.97 -13.78
N LYS A 79 6.36 13.39 -14.50
CA LYS A 79 6.12 12.75 -15.80
C LYS A 79 5.10 11.61 -15.76
N ASP A 80 5.04 10.84 -14.67
CA ASP A 80 4.13 9.71 -14.51
C ASP A 80 2.70 10.21 -14.22
N ILE A 81 2.58 11.40 -13.63
CA ILE A 81 1.31 12.11 -13.47
C ILE A 81 0.82 12.67 -14.81
N VAL A 82 1.71 13.28 -15.59
CA VAL A 82 1.38 13.91 -16.87
C VAL A 82 1.04 12.88 -17.96
N PHE A 83 1.84 11.81 -18.06
CA PHE A 83 1.73 10.83 -19.16
C PHE A 83 1.08 9.50 -18.76
N GLY A 84 0.69 9.35 -17.49
CA GLY A 84 0.14 8.12 -16.95
C GLY A 84 1.20 7.09 -16.54
N GLY A 85 0.82 6.19 -15.63
CA GLY A 85 1.74 5.24 -14.98
C GLY A 85 1.72 3.81 -15.52
N ASP A 86 0.84 3.48 -16.48
CA ASP A 86 0.59 2.09 -16.89
C ASP A 86 1.84 1.40 -17.44
N LYS A 87 2.62 2.10 -18.28
CA LYS A 87 3.89 1.58 -18.82
C LYS A 87 4.91 1.30 -17.70
N LYS A 88 4.91 2.15 -16.67
CA LYS A 88 5.78 1.98 -15.50
C LYS A 88 5.31 0.80 -14.65
N LEU A 89 4.01 0.63 -14.47
CA LEU A 89 3.43 -0.46 -13.70
C LEU A 89 3.75 -1.84 -14.32
N ILE A 90 3.60 -1.99 -15.64
CA ILE A 90 3.96 -3.23 -16.35
C ILE A 90 5.43 -3.56 -16.11
N LYS A 91 6.32 -2.58 -16.33
CA LYS A 91 7.76 -2.77 -16.12
C LYS A 91 8.10 -3.17 -14.68
N ILE A 92 7.43 -2.57 -13.68
CA ILE A 92 7.64 -2.90 -12.27
C ILE A 92 7.19 -4.34 -11.97
N ILE A 93 6.08 -4.80 -12.55
CA ILE A 93 5.61 -6.19 -12.38
C ILE A 93 6.66 -7.17 -12.91
N ASP A 94 7.24 -6.89 -14.09
CA ASP A 94 8.31 -7.71 -14.67
C ASP A 94 9.56 -7.70 -13.77
N GLU A 95 9.99 -6.53 -13.28
CA GLU A 95 11.13 -6.39 -12.36
C GLU A 95 10.90 -7.14 -11.04
N ILE A 96 9.67 -7.15 -10.50
CA ILE A 96 9.33 -7.90 -9.27
C ILE A 96 9.43 -9.41 -9.51
N GLN A 97 8.96 -9.90 -10.66
CA GLN A 97 9.07 -11.33 -10.98
C GLN A 97 10.52 -11.79 -11.13
N GLU A 98 11.39 -10.93 -11.68
CA GLU A 98 12.82 -11.23 -11.81
C GLU A 98 13.56 -11.19 -10.45
N LEU A 99 13.31 -10.15 -9.64
CA LEU A 99 14.03 -9.91 -8.38
C LEU A 99 13.50 -10.74 -7.21
N PHE A 100 12.21 -11.08 -7.21
CA PHE A 100 11.53 -11.81 -6.13
C PHE A 100 10.77 -13.03 -6.67
N PRO A 101 11.48 -14.05 -7.21
CA PRO A 101 10.86 -15.16 -7.94
C PRO A 101 9.97 -16.08 -7.08
N LEU A 102 10.04 -15.95 -5.75
CA LEU A 102 9.22 -16.71 -4.81
C LEU A 102 7.92 -15.98 -4.42
N ASN A 103 7.63 -14.82 -5.00
CA ASN A 103 6.32 -14.19 -4.87
C ASN A 103 5.24 -15.12 -5.46
N LYS A 104 4.07 -15.16 -4.82
CA LYS A 104 2.91 -15.95 -5.28
C LYS A 104 1.75 -15.08 -5.79
N GLY A 105 2.04 -13.83 -6.09
CA GLY A 105 1.06 -12.79 -6.40
C GLY A 105 1.60 -11.40 -6.11
#